data_AF-A0A1H5RVG6-F1
#
_entry.id   AF-A0A1H5RVG6-F1
#
_cell.length_a   1.000
_cell.length_b   1.000
_cell.length_c   1.000
_cell.angle_alpha   90.00
_cell.angle_beta   90.00
_cell.angle_gamma   90.00
#
_symmetry.space_group_name_H-M   'P 1'
#
loop_
_entity.id
_entity.type
_entity.pdbx_description
1 polymer ?
#
loop_
_entity_poly.entity_id
_entity_poly.type
_entity_poly.pdbx_seq_one_letter_code
_entity_poly.pdbx_strand_id
1 'polypeptide(L)'
;MVKNKKRIEAPAKVAPESQDAIDVNEFIQSLPKDKQETAMQIMFAVEQSTSFRGPLPAPEDFKAYQEVLPDAPERILSMAEKQLNHRTDIEKTIVEKNLSLSNRGQWMGFILAILFLIASMILAFTGHELLSSIIMGSTLLGVLVVFVLNKLPWFNKGHENVLENIDDA
;
A
#
# COMPACT_ATOMS: atom_id res chain seq x y z
N MET A 1 6.40 3.95 -46.53
CA MET A 1 5.67 2.70 -46.84
C MET A 1 6.47 1.55 -46.21
N VAL A 2 5.97 0.78 -45.22
CA VAL A 2 5.03 -0.38 -45.40
C VAL A 2 5.70 -1.44 -46.29
N LYS A 3 5.98 -2.71 -45.96
CA LYS A 3 5.54 -3.71 -44.95
C LYS A 3 6.72 -4.73 -44.78
N ASN A 4 6.81 -5.72 -43.88
CA ASN A 4 5.97 -6.24 -42.77
C ASN A 4 6.89 -6.95 -41.72
N LYS A 5 6.36 -7.37 -40.55
CA LYS A 5 7.07 -8.19 -39.54
C LYS A 5 6.73 -9.67 -39.71
N LYS A 6 7.73 -10.55 -39.90
CA LYS A 6 7.51 -12.02 -39.95
C LYS A 6 6.97 -12.51 -38.61
N ARG A 7 5.72 -12.99 -38.58
CA ARG A 7 5.17 -13.80 -37.47
C ARG A 7 5.29 -15.26 -37.91
N ILE A 8 6.05 -16.04 -37.15
CA ILE A 8 6.21 -17.48 -37.42
C ILE A 8 4.90 -18.18 -37.04
N GLU A 9 4.40 -19.01 -37.94
CA GLU A 9 3.20 -19.81 -37.73
C GLU A 9 3.50 -20.96 -36.78
N ALA A 10 2.67 -21.12 -35.75
CA ALA A 10 2.63 -22.32 -34.92
C ALA A 10 1.46 -23.20 -35.42
N PRO A 11 1.64 -24.52 -35.56
CA PRO A 11 0.66 -25.36 -36.23
C PRO A 11 -0.64 -25.45 -35.44
N ALA A 12 -1.76 -25.44 -36.17
CA ALA A 12 -3.06 -25.75 -35.62
C ALA A 12 -3.05 -27.17 -35.03
N LYS A 13 -3.12 -27.28 -33.71
CA LYS A 13 -3.56 -28.50 -33.04
C LYS A 13 -4.81 -28.16 -32.25
N VAL A 14 -5.94 -28.46 -32.88
CA VAL A 14 -7.29 -28.38 -32.30
C VAL A 14 -7.26 -29.11 -30.97
N ALA A 15 -7.39 -28.36 -29.86
CA ALA A 15 -7.84 -28.96 -28.61
C ALA A 15 -9.28 -29.41 -28.85
N PRO A 16 -9.68 -30.62 -28.44
CA PRO A 16 -11.07 -31.03 -28.58
C PRO A 16 -11.94 -30.05 -27.81
N GLU A 17 -12.93 -29.46 -28.48
CA GLU A 17 -14.04 -28.82 -27.79
C GLU A 17 -14.66 -29.87 -26.89
N SER A 18 -14.54 -29.67 -25.57
CA SER A 18 -15.35 -30.38 -24.60
C SER A 18 -16.79 -29.88 -24.74
N GLN A 19 -17.50 -30.48 -25.69
CA GLN A 19 -18.94 -30.63 -25.63
C GLN A 19 -19.28 -31.13 -24.21
N ASP A 20 -20.38 -30.64 -23.64
CA ASP A 20 -20.78 -30.78 -22.23
C ASP A 20 -20.14 -29.78 -21.24
N ALA A 21 -19.79 -28.57 -21.70
CA ALA A 21 -19.85 -27.39 -20.84
C ALA A 21 -21.33 -27.06 -20.54
N ILE A 22 -21.90 -27.72 -19.53
CA ILE A 22 -23.28 -27.46 -19.08
C ILE A 22 -23.37 -26.00 -18.63
N ASP A 23 -24.10 -25.17 -19.36
CA ASP A 23 -24.43 -23.82 -18.89
C ASP A 23 -25.31 -23.94 -17.65
N VAL A 24 -24.73 -23.62 -16.49
CA VAL A 24 -25.37 -23.73 -15.18
C VAL A 24 -26.63 -22.87 -15.11
N ASN A 25 -26.65 -21.73 -15.81
CA ASN A 25 -27.81 -20.84 -15.88
C ASN A 25 -28.94 -21.45 -16.74
N GLU A 26 -28.59 -22.09 -17.87
CA GLU A 26 -29.56 -22.81 -18.70
C GLU A 26 -30.13 -24.04 -17.98
N PHE A 27 -29.28 -24.80 -17.28
CA PHE A 27 -29.69 -25.94 -16.47
C PHE A 27 -30.64 -25.51 -15.33
N ILE A 28 -30.33 -24.44 -14.60
CA ILE A 28 -31.22 -23.92 -13.54
C ILE A 28 -32.56 -23.46 -14.12
N GLN A 29 -32.59 -22.81 -15.29
CA GLN A 29 -33.84 -22.42 -15.95
C GLN A 29 -34.67 -23.61 -16.44
N SER A 30 -34.04 -24.74 -16.77
CA SER A 30 -34.72 -25.99 -17.14
C SER A 30 -35.40 -26.70 -15.96
N LEU A 31 -35.01 -26.39 -14.72
CA LEU A 31 -35.63 -26.98 -13.52
C LEU A 31 -36.99 -26.35 -13.23
N PRO A 32 -37.96 -27.12 -12.70
CA PRO A 32 -39.24 -26.55 -12.25
C PRO A 32 -39.01 -25.55 -11.10
N LYS A 33 -39.87 -24.52 -11.03
CA LYS A 33 -39.67 -23.33 -10.17
C LYS A 33 -39.53 -23.65 -8.67
N ASP A 34 -40.11 -24.75 -8.20
CA ASP A 34 -39.97 -25.25 -6.83
C ASP A 34 -38.53 -25.66 -6.47
N LYS A 35 -37.74 -26.08 -7.48
CA LYS A 35 -36.35 -26.53 -7.30
C LYS A 35 -35.31 -25.49 -7.69
N GLN A 36 -35.71 -24.44 -8.40
CA GLN A 36 -34.82 -23.32 -8.74
C GLN A 36 -34.30 -22.63 -7.47
N GLU A 37 -35.15 -22.40 -6.47
CA GLU A 37 -34.73 -21.84 -5.18
C GLU A 37 -33.72 -22.74 -4.45
N THR A 38 -33.95 -24.06 -4.44
CA THR A 38 -33.02 -25.03 -3.84
C THR A 38 -31.69 -25.08 -4.60
N ALA A 39 -31.71 -25.03 -5.93
CA ALA A 39 -30.50 -25.00 -6.75
C ALA A 39 -29.67 -23.72 -6.49
N MET A 40 -30.31 -22.56 -6.39
CA MET A 40 -29.65 -21.30 -6.02
C MET A 40 -29.06 -21.34 -4.60
N GLN A 41 -29.75 -21.94 -3.63
CA GLN A 41 -29.22 -22.12 -2.27
C GLN A 41 -27.99 -23.04 -2.23
N ILE A 42 -28.01 -24.15 -2.96
CA ILE A 42 -26.86 -25.07 -3.06
C ILE A 42 -25.67 -24.37 -3.71
N MET A 43 -25.90 -23.64 -4.80
CA MET A 43 -24.85 -22.90 -5.52
C MET A 43 -24.21 -21.83 -4.62
N PHE A 44 -25.02 -21.04 -3.90
CA PHE A 44 -24.53 -20.07 -2.92
C PHE A 44 -23.73 -20.72 -1.78
N ALA A 45 -24.16 -21.88 -1.29
CA ALA A 45 -23.45 -22.63 -0.25
C ALA A 45 -22.08 -23.17 -0.72
N VAL A 46 -21.98 -23.63 -1.98
CA VAL A 46 -20.73 -24.15 -2.57
C VAL A 46 -19.73 -23.03 -2.90
N GLU A 47 -20.22 -21.87 -3.37
CA GLU A 47 -19.39 -20.68 -3.55
C GLU A 47 -18.86 -20.17 -2.20
N GLN A 48 -19.69 -20.21 -1.15
CA GLN A 48 -19.29 -19.81 0.19
C GLN A 48 -18.29 -20.78 0.85
N SER A 49 -18.31 -22.08 0.52
CA SER A 49 -17.37 -23.07 1.08
C SER A 49 -15.98 -23.08 0.43
N THR A 50 -15.84 -22.54 -0.79
CA THR A 50 -14.59 -22.62 -1.58
C THR A 50 -13.77 -21.31 -1.61
N SER A 51 -14.30 -20.22 -1.06
CA SER A 51 -13.62 -18.92 -1.01
C SER A 51 -12.56 -18.83 0.11
N PHE A 52 -11.45 -19.58 0.01
CA PHE A 52 -10.26 -19.30 0.83
C PHE A 52 -9.42 -18.18 0.19
N ARG A 53 -9.21 -17.09 0.94
CA ARG A 53 -8.34 -15.97 0.53
C ARG A 53 -7.34 -15.68 1.65
N GLY A 54 -6.10 -16.10 1.44
CA GLY A 54 -4.97 -15.83 2.33
C GLY A 54 -3.65 -15.84 1.58
N PRO A 55 -2.54 -15.42 2.22
CA PRO A 55 -1.20 -15.52 1.66
C PRO A 55 -0.65 -16.97 1.66
N LEU A 56 -1.36 -17.90 2.30
CA LEU A 56 -1.12 -19.33 2.31
C LEU A 56 -2.25 -20.05 1.55
N PRO A 57 -2.01 -21.26 1.01
CA PRO A 57 -3.08 -22.10 0.44
C PRO A 57 -4.00 -22.66 1.54
N ALA A 58 -5.16 -23.21 1.15
CA ALA A 58 -6.08 -23.79 2.13
C ALA A 58 -5.50 -25.06 2.79
N PRO A 59 -5.95 -25.44 4.00
CA PRO A 59 -5.50 -26.68 4.64
C PRO A 59 -5.75 -27.95 3.80
N GLU A 60 -6.80 -27.93 2.98
CA GLU A 60 -7.15 -29.01 2.05
C GLU A 60 -6.17 -29.05 0.86
N ASP A 61 -5.83 -27.90 0.28
CA ASP A 61 -4.82 -27.77 -0.78
C ASP A 61 -3.43 -28.21 -0.30
N PHE A 62 -3.05 -27.90 0.94
CA PHE A 62 -1.78 -28.34 1.52
C PHE A 62 -1.59 -29.85 1.45
N LYS A 63 -2.66 -30.62 1.69
CA LYS A 63 -2.64 -32.09 1.57
C LYS A 63 -2.52 -32.52 0.10
N ALA A 64 -3.26 -31.89 -0.80
CA ALA A 64 -3.16 -32.16 -2.24
C ALA A 64 -1.75 -31.87 -2.79
N TYR A 65 -1.10 -30.79 -2.33
CA TYR A 65 0.29 -30.49 -2.66
C TYR A 65 1.26 -31.55 -2.12
N GLN A 66 1.04 -32.06 -0.90
CA GLN A 66 1.85 -33.14 -0.32
C GLN A 66 1.75 -34.46 -1.10
N GLU A 67 0.57 -34.77 -1.64
CA GLU A 67 0.35 -35.98 -2.46
C GLU A 67 1.10 -35.93 -3.81
N VAL A 68 1.29 -34.73 -4.38
CA VAL A 68 2.07 -34.53 -5.63
C VAL A 68 3.57 -34.37 -5.35
N LEU A 69 3.94 -33.67 -4.28
CA LEU A 69 5.31 -33.41 -3.86
C LEU A 69 5.38 -33.38 -2.32
N PRO A 70 5.93 -34.43 -1.66
CA PRO A 70 5.88 -34.56 -0.19
C PRO A 70 6.49 -33.40 0.60
N ASP A 71 7.46 -32.67 0.01
CA ASP A 71 8.14 -31.51 0.61
C ASP A 71 7.42 -30.16 0.35
N ALA A 72 6.36 -30.15 -0.46
CA ALA A 72 5.66 -28.91 -0.83
C ALA A 72 5.10 -28.13 0.38
N PRO A 73 4.44 -28.75 1.39
CA PRO A 73 3.91 -28.02 2.53
C PRO A 73 5.00 -27.24 3.30
N GLU A 74 6.09 -27.92 3.65
CA GLU A 74 7.22 -27.34 4.38
C GLU A 74 7.89 -26.22 3.58
N ARG A 75 8.09 -26.45 2.28
CA ARG A 75 8.64 -25.43 1.38
C ARG A 75 7.75 -24.20 1.24
N ILE A 76 6.42 -24.36 1.22
CA ILE A 76 5.45 -23.26 1.19
C ILE A 76 5.50 -22.46 2.50
N LEU A 77 5.49 -23.14 3.66
CA LEU A 77 5.61 -22.50 4.97
C LEU A 77 6.94 -21.75 5.11
N SER A 78 8.07 -22.38 4.73
CA SER A 78 9.40 -21.75 4.74
C SER A 78 9.49 -20.53 3.82
N MET A 79 8.80 -20.53 2.68
CA MET A 79 8.71 -19.33 1.81
C MET A 79 7.90 -18.22 2.49
N ALA A 80 6.77 -18.54 3.13
CA ALA A 80 5.94 -17.57 3.84
C ALA A 80 6.67 -16.97 5.06
N GLU A 81 7.37 -17.78 5.85
CA GLU A 81 8.22 -17.33 6.95
C GLU A 81 9.34 -16.39 6.47
N LYS A 82 10.01 -16.73 5.36
CA LYS A 82 11.03 -15.86 4.76
C LYS A 82 10.45 -14.52 4.30
N GLN A 83 9.24 -14.52 3.73
CA GLN A 83 8.55 -13.28 3.35
C GLN A 83 8.13 -12.45 4.57
N LEU A 84 7.63 -13.09 5.63
CA LEU A 84 7.30 -12.44 6.91
C LEU A 84 8.54 -11.81 7.54
N ASN A 85 9.62 -12.57 7.70
CA ASN A 85 10.88 -12.08 8.26
C ASN A 85 11.45 -10.91 7.44
N HIS A 86 11.51 -11.05 6.11
CA HIS A 86 11.97 -9.98 5.22
C HIS A 86 11.13 -8.70 5.35
N ARG A 87 9.80 -8.84 5.43
CA ARG A 87 8.89 -7.73 5.65
C ARG A 87 9.11 -7.07 7.02
N THR A 88 9.22 -7.86 8.08
CA THR A 88 9.50 -7.35 9.44
C THR A 88 10.84 -6.64 9.52
N ASP A 89 11.88 -7.12 8.83
CA ASP A 89 13.19 -6.46 8.82
C ASP A 89 13.19 -5.16 7.99
N ILE A 90 12.42 -5.09 6.89
CA ILE A 90 12.14 -3.84 6.18
C ILE A 90 11.38 -2.87 7.09
N GLU A 91 10.32 -3.31 7.77
CA GLU A 91 9.51 -2.48 8.66
C GLU A 91 10.37 -1.91 9.82
N LYS A 92 11.19 -2.74 10.48
CA LYS A 92 12.20 -2.28 11.46
C LYS A 92 13.14 -1.25 10.87
N THR A 93 13.76 -1.54 9.72
CA THR A 93 14.73 -0.65 9.06
C THR A 93 14.11 0.70 8.69
N ILE A 94 12.84 0.71 8.26
CA ILE A 94 12.10 1.94 7.94
C ILE A 94 11.82 2.73 9.23
N VAL A 95 11.36 2.08 10.30
CA VAL A 95 11.10 2.72 11.60
C VAL A 95 12.40 3.32 12.16
N GLU A 96 13.49 2.55 12.22
CA GLU A 96 14.80 3.02 12.69
C GLU A 96 15.33 4.21 11.87
N LYS A 97 15.25 4.13 10.54
CA LYS A 97 15.65 5.24 9.66
C LYS A 97 14.79 6.48 9.89
N ASN A 98 13.47 6.34 9.97
CA ASN A 98 12.54 7.45 10.22
C ASN A 98 12.81 8.11 11.58
N LEU A 99 13.04 7.33 12.64
CA LEU A 99 13.44 7.84 13.95
C LEU A 99 14.79 8.58 13.89
N SER A 100 15.77 8.02 13.16
CA SER A 100 17.09 8.65 12.99
C SER A 100 17.04 9.97 12.22
N LEU A 101 16.18 10.08 11.20
CA LEU A 101 15.96 11.28 10.40
C LEU A 101 15.23 12.35 11.22
N SER A 102 14.18 11.95 11.97
CA SER A 102 13.44 12.82 12.89
C SER A 102 14.36 13.42 13.95
N ASN A 103 15.14 12.59 14.66
CA ASN A 103 16.11 13.05 15.65
C ASN A 103 17.15 14.02 15.05
N ARG A 104 17.70 13.73 13.87
CA ARG A 104 18.65 14.62 13.20
C ARG A 104 18.02 15.96 12.84
N GLY A 105 16.79 15.95 12.31
CA GLY A 105 16.04 17.17 12.01
C GLY A 105 15.78 18.03 13.25
N GLN A 106 15.37 17.40 14.35
CA GLN A 106 15.13 18.09 15.62
C GLN A 106 16.41 18.70 16.21
N TRP A 107 17.55 17.99 16.14
CA TRP A 107 18.84 18.54 16.56
C TRP A 107 19.32 19.70 15.70
N MET A 108 19.15 19.65 14.37
CA MET A 108 19.47 20.77 13.49
C MET A 108 18.58 21.99 13.76
N GLY A 109 17.28 21.78 13.97
CA GLY A 109 16.35 22.84 14.36
C GLY A 109 16.68 23.47 15.71
N PHE A 110 17.07 22.67 16.70
CA PHE A 110 17.51 23.14 18.02
C PHE A 110 18.77 24.00 17.94
N ILE A 111 19.78 23.57 17.18
CA ILE A 111 21.00 24.37 16.94
C ILE A 111 20.66 25.70 16.25
N LEU A 112 19.79 25.68 15.23
CA LEU A 112 19.38 26.88 14.53
C LEU A 112 18.61 27.86 15.43
N ALA A 113 17.75 27.36 16.32
CA ALA A 113 17.04 28.18 17.30
C ALA A 113 18.02 28.84 18.30
N ILE A 114 19.05 28.13 18.76
CA ILE A 114 20.12 28.70 19.60
C ILE A 114 20.88 29.79 18.85
N LEU A 115 21.23 29.56 17.58
CA LEU A 115 21.93 30.56 16.76
C LEU A 115 21.11 31.85 16.60
N PHE A 116 19.80 31.76 16.34
CA PHE A 116 18.93 32.94 16.27
C PHE A 116 18.74 33.63 17.62
N LEU A 117 18.68 32.88 18.73
CA LEU A 117 18.64 33.45 20.08
C LEU A 117 19.91 34.27 20.38
N ILE A 118 21.10 33.71 20.10
CA ILE A 118 22.38 34.40 20.28
C ILE A 118 22.46 35.63 19.36
N ALA A 119 22.08 35.51 18.09
CA ALA A 119 22.07 36.64 17.15
C ALA A 119 21.13 37.76 17.61
N SER A 120 19.92 37.43 18.05
CA SER A 120 18.97 38.39 18.61
C SER A 120 19.51 39.07 19.87
N MET A 121 20.16 38.32 20.76
CA MET A 121 20.78 38.86 21.98
C MET A 121 21.89 39.86 21.65
N ILE A 122 22.76 39.55 20.67
CA ILE A 122 23.80 40.49 20.20
C ILE A 122 23.15 41.75 19.61
N LEU A 123 22.12 41.61 18.77
CA LEU A 123 21.41 42.74 18.16
C LEU A 123 20.77 43.66 19.22
N ALA A 124 20.18 43.09 20.28
CA ALA A 124 19.64 43.84 21.39
C ALA A 124 20.73 44.68 22.09
N PHE A 125 21.89 44.09 22.39
CA PHE A 125 23.02 44.82 22.98
C PHE A 125 23.61 45.91 22.06
N THR A 126 23.50 45.77 20.73
CA THR A 126 23.91 46.82 19.78
C THR A 126 22.88 47.95 19.60
N GLY A 127 21.76 47.93 20.33
CA GLY A 127 20.71 48.96 20.27
C GLY A 127 19.71 48.80 19.13
N HIS A 128 19.73 47.68 18.40
CA HIS A 128 18.78 47.38 17.32
C HIS A 128 17.51 46.68 17.86
N GLU A 129 16.84 47.29 18.85
CA GLU A 129 15.71 46.70 19.60
C GLU A 129 14.58 46.16 18.70
N LEU A 130 14.19 46.93 17.67
CA LEU A 130 13.15 46.54 16.71
C LEU A 130 13.53 45.28 15.92
N LEU A 131 14.78 45.17 15.48
CA LEU A 131 15.24 44.00 14.73
C LEU A 131 15.39 42.77 15.65
N SER A 132 15.91 42.96 16.87
CA SER A 132 16.01 41.86 17.85
C SER A 132 14.64 41.30 18.24
N SER A 133 13.64 42.16 18.45
CA SER A 133 12.29 41.72 18.84
C SER A 133 11.57 40.98 17.70
N ILE A 134 11.73 41.40 16.44
CA ILE A 134 11.19 40.69 15.28
C ILE A 134 11.84 39.30 15.13
N ILE A 135 13.16 39.19 15.25
CA ILE A 135 13.89 37.92 15.12
C ILE A 135 13.53 36.97 16.27
N MET A 136 13.52 37.46 17.52
CA MET A 136 13.15 36.64 18.69
C MET A 136 11.68 36.21 18.63
N GLY A 137 10.78 37.13 18.32
CA GLY A 137 9.33 36.87 18.26
C GLY A 137 8.97 35.87 17.17
N SER A 138 9.54 36.00 15.97
CA SER A 138 9.32 35.05 14.86
C SER A 138 9.92 33.67 15.17
N THR A 139 11.10 33.61 15.79
CA THR A 139 11.73 32.34 16.22
C THR A 139 10.86 31.62 17.27
N LEU A 140 10.40 32.35 18.29
CA LEU A 140 9.53 31.80 19.33
C LEU A 140 8.17 31.33 18.77
N LEU A 141 7.54 32.13 17.91
CA LEU A 141 6.31 31.74 17.20
C LEU A 141 6.51 30.48 16.37
N GLY A 142 7.63 30.37 15.62
CA GLY A 142 7.95 29.18 14.83
C GLY A 142 8.06 27.92 15.68
N VAL A 143 8.78 28.00 16.80
CA VAL A 143 8.92 26.87 17.75
C VAL A 143 7.57 26.48 18.37
N LEU A 144 6.78 27.47 18.80
CA LEU A 144 5.44 27.23 19.36
C LEU A 144 4.50 26.58 18.35
N VAL A 145 4.49 27.04 17.10
CA VAL A 145 3.66 26.48 16.02
C VAL A 145 4.04 25.03 15.73
N VAL A 146 5.33 24.72 15.64
CA VAL A 146 5.81 23.33 15.43
C VAL A 146 5.44 22.43 16.61
N PHE A 147 5.62 22.91 17.84
CA PHE A 147 5.36 22.12 19.05
C PHE A 147 3.86 21.88 19.29
N VAL A 148 3.01 22.89 19.09
CA VAL A 148 1.56 22.81 19.33
C VAL A 148 0.85 22.02 18.22
N LEU A 149 1.22 22.19 16.95
CA LEU A 149 0.56 21.51 15.84
C LEU A 149 1.09 20.11 15.56
N ASN A 150 2.33 19.79 15.99
CA ASN A 150 3.04 18.53 15.72
C ASN A 150 3.17 18.18 14.21
N LYS A 151 2.80 19.11 13.31
CA LYS A 151 2.88 19.08 11.84
C LYS A 151 2.92 20.51 11.31
N LEU A 152 3.65 20.74 10.21
CA LEU A 152 3.67 22.04 9.51
C LEU A 152 2.41 22.19 8.64
N PRO A 153 1.52 23.18 8.89
CA PRO A 153 0.22 23.25 8.23
C PRO A 153 0.26 23.74 6.78
N TRP A 154 1.33 24.42 6.36
CA TRP A 154 1.41 25.07 5.03
C TRP A 154 1.98 24.17 3.92
N PHE A 155 2.62 23.04 4.23
CA PHE A 155 3.35 22.25 3.23
C PHE A 155 2.49 21.16 2.53
N ASN A 156 1.29 20.86 3.03
CA ASN A 156 0.50 19.70 2.59
C ASN A 156 -0.69 20.04 1.66
N LYS A 157 -0.86 21.29 1.22
CA LYS A 157 -1.98 21.73 0.35
C LYS A 157 -1.66 21.80 -1.15
N GLY A 158 -0.55 21.18 -1.58
CA GLY A 158 -0.03 21.32 -2.95
C GLY A 158 -0.60 20.34 -4.00
N HIS A 159 -1.35 19.30 -3.59
CA HIS A 159 -1.72 18.18 -4.47
C HIS A 159 -3.22 17.93 -4.64
N GLU A 160 -4.08 18.61 -3.89
CA GLU A 160 -5.54 18.42 -3.92
C GLU A 160 -6.17 19.20 -5.09
N ASN A 161 -5.77 20.46 -5.28
CA ASN A 161 -6.36 21.40 -6.24
C ASN A 161 -6.06 21.10 -7.73
N VAL A 162 -5.21 20.11 -8.03
CA VAL A 162 -4.81 19.77 -9.42
C VAL A 162 -5.80 18.80 -10.07
N LEU A 163 -6.51 17.99 -9.29
CA LEU A 163 -7.47 17.02 -9.83
C LEU A 163 -8.83 17.67 -10.12
N GLU A 164 -9.24 18.65 -9.32
CA GLU A 164 -10.52 19.39 -9.49
C GLU A 164 -10.54 20.24 -10.78
N ASN A 165 -9.38 20.72 -11.25
CA ASN A 165 -9.28 21.54 -12.47
C ASN A 165 -9.18 20.74 -13.79
N ILE A 166 -9.27 19.40 -13.75
CA ILE A 166 -9.17 18.54 -14.95
C ILE A 166 -10.55 18.04 -15.41
N ASP A 167 -11.56 18.02 -14.54
CA ASP A 167 -12.93 17.61 -14.89
C ASP A 167 -13.80 18.77 -15.44
N ASP A 168 -13.31 20.02 -15.36
CA ASP A 168 -14.00 21.27 -15.77
C ASP A 168 -13.47 21.87 -17.11
N ALA A 169 -12.73 21.11 -17.92
CA ALA A 169 -12.05 21.58 -19.15
C ALA A 169 -12.33 20.74 -20.42
#